data_AF-A0A8J3U8B3-F1
#
_entry.id   AF-A0A8J3U8B3-F1
#
_cell.length_a   1.000
_cell.length_b   1.000
_cell.length_c   1.000
_cell.angle_alpha   90.00
_cell.angle_beta   90.00
_cell.angle_gamma   90.00
#
_symmetry.space_group_name_H-M   'P 1'
#
loop_
_entity.id
_entity.type
_entity.pdbx_description
1 polymer ?
#
loop_
_entity_poly.entity_id
_entity_poly.type
_entity_poly.pdbx_seq_one_letter_code
_entity_poly.pdbx_strand_id
1 'polypeptide(L)' 'MATADTSAHVSGDAVDMGPFDATAWLSEHGAEHGLCQIYSNEPWHYELRPSAIDDSCPPMYADPTHGPGGREKRAPVSRR' A
#
# COMPACT_ATOMS: atom_id res chain seq x y z
N MET A 1 7.54 6.51 -11.27
CA MET A 1 6.31 5.84 -11.75
C MET A 1 6.59 4.36 -11.76
N ALA A 2 5.65 3.53 -11.34
CA ALA A 2 5.71 2.10 -11.64
C ALA A 2 5.56 1.92 -13.16
N THR A 3 6.38 1.06 -13.76
CA THR A 3 6.15 0.61 -15.13
C THR A 3 4.99 -0.38 -15.14
N ALA A 4 4.36 -0.62 -16.30
CA ALA A 4 3.30 -1.62 -16.41
C ALA A 4 3.74 -2.98 -15.82
N ASP A 5 4.97 -3.40 -16.11
CA ASP A 5 5.51 -4.70 -15.65
C ASP A 5 5.84 -4.76 -14.15
N THR A 6 5.91 -3.63 -13.44
CA THR A 6 6.27 -3.58 -12.01
C THR A 6 5.11 -3.19 -11.10
N SER A 7 3.91 -3.08 -11.66
CA SER A 7 2.70 -2.75 -10.90
C SER A 7 2.17 -3.98 -10.13
N ALA A 8 1.83 -3.80 -8.86
CA ALA A 8 1.21 -4.84 -8.03
C ALA A 8 -0.21 -5.24 -8.53
N HIS A 9 -0.87 -4.38 -9.30
CA HIS A 9 -2.13 -4.74 -9.97
C HIS A 9 -1.92 -5.83 -11.03
N VAL A 10 -0.75 -5.87 -11.69
CA VAL A 10 -0.43 -6.90 -12.70
C VAL A 10 -0.15 -8.25 -12.05
N SER A 11 0.47 -8.28 -10.87
CA SER A 11 0.68 -9.52 -10.12
C SER A 11 -0.57 -10.01 -9.39
N GLY A 12 -1.63 -9.19 -9.34
CA GLY A 12 -2.86 -9.50 -8.61
C GLY A 12 -2.75 -9.27 -7.10
N ASP A 13 -1.69 -8.60 -6.66
CA ASP A 13 -1.42 -8.30 -5.25
C ASP A 13 -1.95 -6.92 -4.84
N ALA A 14 -2.64 -6.20 -5.72
CA ALA A 14 -3.22 -4.89 -5.41
C ALA A 14 -4.67 -4.75 -5.86
N VAL A 15 -5.39 -3.88 -5.16
CA VAL A 15 -6.76 -3.50 -5.45
C VAL A 15 -6.94 -2.01 -5.24
N ASP A 16 -7.71 -1.40 -6.14
CA ASP A 16 -8.13 0.00 -6.03
C ASP A 16 -9.60 0.03 -5.65
N MET A 17 -9.93 0.70 -4.55
CA MET A 17 -11.29 0.76 -4.02
C MET A 17 -11.81 2.19 -3.89
N GLY A 18 -13.09 2.35 -4.22
CA GLY A 18 -13.91 3.50 -3.84
C GLY A 18 -15.31 3.01 -3.45
N PRO A 19 -16.18 3.86 -2.86
CA PRO A 19 -16.02 5.28 -2.49
C PRO A 19 -15.20 5.50 -1.20
N PHE A 20 -15.02 6.76 -0.79
CA PHE A 20 -14.14 7.13 0.33
C PHE A 20 -14.43 6.37 1.64
N ASP A 21 -15.71 6.08 1.93
CA ASP A 21 -16.09 5.35 3.14
C ASP A 21 -15.45 3.95 3.21
N ALA A 22 -15.31 3.26 2.06
CA ALA A 22 -14.62 1.98 2.00
C ALA A 22 -13.13 2.14 2.30
N THR A 23 -12.50 3.18 1.75
CA THR A 23 -11.08 3.48 2.02
C THR A 23 -10.84 3.91 3.47
N ALA A 24 -11.78 4.59 4.10
CA ALA A 24 -11.71 4.97 5.51
C ALA A 24 -11.76 3.72 6.40
N TRP A 25 -12.71 2.82 6.16
CA TRP A 25 -12.81 1.56 6.89
C TRP A 25 -11.54 0.71 6.74
N LEU A 26 -11.00 0.60 5.52
CA LEU A 26 -9.77 -0.16 5.27
C LEU A 26 -8.52 0.48 5.87
N SER A 27 -8.49 1.80 6.04
CA SER A 27 -7.38 2.47 6.73
C SER A 27 -7.29 2.07 8.21
N GLU A 28 -8.43 1.67 8.80
CA GLU A 28 -8.53 1.24 10.20
C GLU A 28 -8.41 -0.28 10.35
N HIS A 29 -9.01 -1.05 9.42
CA HIS A 29 -9.19 -2.49 9.55
C HIS A 29 -8.42 -3.34 8.54
N GLY A 30 -7.82 -2.73 7.52
CA GLY A 30 -7.22 -3.46 6.39
C GLY A 30 -6.15 -4.47 6.81
N ALA A 31 -5.33 -4.14 7.82
CA ALA A 31 -4.26 -5.01 8.30
C ALA A 31 -4.76 -6.38 8.77
N GLU A 32 -5.93 -6.42 9.44
CA GLU A 32 -6.58 -7.66 9.89
C GLU A 32 -6.95 -8.60 8.73
N HIS A 33 -7.03 -8.05 7.52
CA HIS A 33 -7.31 -8.77 6.28
C HIS A 33 -6.08 -8.92 5.38
N GLY A 34 -4.90 -8.54 5.87
CA GLY A 34 -3.67 -8.52 5.09
C GLY A 34 -3.67 -7.47 3.98
N LEU A 35 -4.52 -6.44 4.05
CA LEU A 35 -4.60 -5.37 3.06
C LEU A 35 -4.01 -4.08 3.64
N CYS A 36 -2.95 -3.57 3.02
CA CYS A 36 -2.25 -2.40 3.50
C CYS A 36 -2.32 -1.25 2.50
N GLN A 37 -2.65 -0.05 2.98
CA GLN A 37 -2.43 1.16 2.21
C GLN A 37 -0.92 1.40 2.11
N ILE A 38 -0.37 1.35 0.89
CA ILE A 38 1.08 1.45 0.66
C ILE A 38 1.50 2.88 0.30
N TYR A 39 0.64 3.64 -0.37
CA TYR A 39 0.96 4.99 -0.86
C TYR A 39 0.07 6.04 -0.20
N SER A 40 0.69 7.02 0.45
CA SER A 40 -0.04 8.05 1.20
C SER A 40 -0.81 9.02 0.29
N ASN A 41 -0.35 9.21 -0.95
CA ASN A 41 -1.02 10.03 -1.96
C ASN A 41 -2.17 9.32 -2.68
N GLU A 42 -2.35 8.01 -2.46
CA GLU A 42 -3.34 7.16 -3.13
C GLU A 42 -4.18 6.43 -2.07
N PRO A 43 -5.11 7.12 -1.39
CA PRO A 43 -5.96 6.52 -0.35
C PRO A 43 -6.84 5.37 -0.83
N TRP A 44 -6.98 5.21 -2.15
CA TRP A 44 -7.72 4.11 -2.78
C TRP A 44 -6.89 2.84 -3.02
N HIS A 45 -5.56 2.91 -2.99
CA HIS A 45 -4.67 1.80 -3.38
C HIS A 45 -4.24 0.96 -2.18
N TYR A 46 -4.58 -0.33 -2.21
CA TYR A 46 -4.21 -1.31 -1.19
C TYR A 46 -3.46 -2.49 -1.79
N GLU A 47 -2.43 -2.96 -1.11
CA GLU A 47 -1.67 -4.15 -1.50
C GLU A 47 -1.83 -5.28 -0.48
N LEU A 48 -1.87 -6.50 -0.98
CA LEU A 48 -1.87 -7.72 -0.19
C LEU A 48 -0.50 -7.92 0.47
N ARG A 49 -0.52 -7.96 1.79
CA ARG A 49 0.58 -8.23 2.71
C ARG A 49 0.10 -9.27 3.72
N PRO A 50 0.16 -10.56 3.40
CA PRO A 50 -0.37 -11.61 4.28
C PRO A 50 0.23 -11.58 5.68
N SER A 51 1.51 -11.17 5.81
CA SER A 51 2.16 -11.01 7.11
C SER A 51 1.54 -9.91 7.99
N ALA A 52 0.81 -8.95 7.42
CA ALA A 52 0.16 -7.89 8.19
C ALA A 52 -1.02 -8.38 9.04
N ILE A 53 -1.46 -9.64 8.87
CA ILE A 53 -2.45 -10.28 9.75
C ILE A 53 -1.82 -10.59 11.11
N ASP A 54 -0.56 -11.04 11.10
CA ASP A 54 0.20 -11.40 12.31
C ASP A 54 1.04 -10.22 12.84
N ASP A 55 1.51 -9.36 11.93
CA ASP A 55 2.30 -8.15 12.19
C ASP A 55 1.47 -6.88 11.93
N SER A 56 2.12 -5.74 11.72
CA SER A 56 1.49 -4.51 11.25
C SER A 56 1.79 -4.24 9.77
N CYS A 57 0.97 -3.41 9.12
CA CYS A 57 1.30 -2.89 7.79
C CYS A 57 2.67 -2.18 7.77
N PRO A 58 3.42 -2.30 6.66
CA PRO A 58 4.65 -1.55 6.51
C PRO A 58 4.37 -0.03 6.47
N PRO A 59 5.37 0.81 6.75
CA PRO A 59 5.23 2.25 6.59
C PRO A 59 4.85 2.62 5.15
N MET A 60 3.92 3.57 5.02
CA MET A 60 3.53 4.12 3.73
C MET A 60 4.69 4.86 3.06
N TYR A 61 4.78 4.70 1.75
CA TYR A 61 5.60 5.53 0.88
C TYR A 61 4.83 6.79 0.48
N ALA A 62 5.56 7.84 0.09
CA ALA A 62 4.93 9.07 -0.37
C ALA A 62 4.07 8.84 -1.61
N ASP A 63 4.62 8.07 -2.56
CA ASP A 63 4.01 7.75 -3.86
C ASP A 63 4.72 6.53 -4.51
N PRO A 64 4.19 5.96 -5.61
CA PRO A 64 4.75 4.79 -6.29
C PRO A 64 6.15 4.95 -6.89
N THR A 65 6.71 6.17 -6.96
CA THR A 65 8.11 6.37 -7.38
C THR A 65 9.11 5.98 -6.29
N HIS A 66 8.64 5.89 -5.04
CA HIS A 66 9.43 5.55 -3.86
C HIS A 66 9.21 4.10 -3.36
N GLY A 67 8.25 3.37 -3.94
CA GLY A 67 7.89 2.00 -3.57
C GLY A 67 8.79 0.93 -4.19
N PRO A 68 8.64 -0.36 -3.82
CA PRO A 68 9.53 -1.45 -4.21
C PRO A 68 9.66 -1.73 -5.72
N GLY A 69 8.74 -1.22 -6.55
CA GLY A 69 8.82 -1.26 -8.01
C GLY A 69 9.63 -0.10 -8.64
N GLY A 70 9.89 0.98 -7.89
CA GLY A 70 10.73 2.10 -8.28
C GLY A 70 12.08 2.01 -7.59
N ARG A 71 13.17 1.93 -8.35
CA ARG A 71 14.52 1.95 -7.77
C ARG A 71 14.75 3.25 -6.99
N GLU A 72 14.73 3.20 -5.65
CA GLU A 72 15.75 3.77 -4.76
C GLU A 72 15.41 3.43 -3.32
N LYS A 73 16.42 2.95 -2.58
CA LYS A 73 16.29 2.63 -1.17
C LYS A 73 16.12 3.96 -0.40
N ARG A 74 14.93 4.27 0.13
CA ARG A 74 14.82 5.31 1.16
C ARG A 74 13.94 4.84 2.32
N ALA A 75 14.49 5.06 3.51
CA ALA A 75 13.99 4.63 4.80
C ALA A 75 12.56 5.13 5.07
N PRO A 76 11.78 4.41 5.89
CA PRO A 76 10.44 4.83 6.26
C PRO A 76 10.45 6.21 6.93
N VAL A 77 9.50 7.07 6.56
CA VAL A 77 9.26 8.35 7.25
C VAL A 77 8.77 8.02 8.65
N SER A 78 9.66 8.15 9.64
CA SER A 78 9.32 8.04 11.05
C SER A 78 8.40 9.21 11.44
N ARG A 79 7.15 8.92 11.78
CA ARG A 79 6.27 9.88 12.47
C ARG A 79 6.74 9.99 13.92
N ARG A 80 7.04 11.22 14.35
CA ARG A 80 7.18 11.59 15.76
C ARG A 80 5.83 11.54 16.47
#